data_AF-A0AAJ2J502-F1
#
_entry.id   AF-A0AAJ2J502-F1
#
_cell.length_a   1.000
_cell.length_b   1.000
_cell.length_c   1.000
_cell.angle_alpha   90.00
_cell.angle_beta   90.00
_cell.angle_gamma   90.00
#
_symmetry.space_group_name_H-M   'P 1'
#
loop_
_entity.id
_entity.type
_entity.pdbx_description
1 polymer ?
#
loop_
_entity_poly.entity_id
_entity_poly.type
_entity_poly.pdbx_seq_one_letter_code
_entity_poly.pdbx_strand_id
1 'polypeptide(L)'
;MDGSLNWVKFETGEALNYLTFIESEVIPFVETHYRATPNHRTLAGQSLGGSFGVLALLTKPQLFENYILASPSLWIHDRYLFELEKQFAAKNTDLKAKIYFATGAMETPANGSKNDMVGLQNAFVAKLRSRNYMSLEVKDDIIEGAYHETTFPIGFTKGALWLYGVSSPKQ
;
A
#
# COMPACT_ATOMS: atom_id res chain seq x y z
N MET A 1 31.34 -12.78 -31.60
CA MET A 1 30.48 -12.63 -30.40
C MET A 1 29.47 -11.56 -30.77
N ASP A 2 28.27 -11.97 -31.19
CA ASP A 2 27.21 -11.04 -31.62
C ASP A 2 26.46 -10.52 -30.39
N GLY A 3 26.71 -9.26 -30.05
CA GLY A 3 26.16 -8.59 -28.87
C GLY A 3 24.66 -8.29 -28.94
N SER A 4 23.81 -9.23 -29.35
CA SER A 4 22.36 -9.05 -29.30
C SER A 4 21.78 -9.52 -27.96
N LEU A 5 21.94 -8.69 -26.93
CA LEU A 5 21.07 -8.77 -25.75
C LEU A 5 19.65 -8.36 -26.19
N ASN A 6 18.81 -9.35 -26.51
CA ASN A 6 17.39 -9.14 -26.74
C ASN A 6 16.69 -8.87 -25.41
N TRP A 7 16.51 -7.60 -25.07
CA TRP A 7 15.69 -7.21 -23.93
C TRP A 7 14.22 -7.53 -24.24
N VAL A 8 13.66 -8.53 -23.56
CA VAL A 8 12.23 -8.82 -23.62
C VAL A 8 11.49 -7.67 -22.93
N LYS A 9 10.65 -6.97 -23.68
CA LYS A 9 9.70 -6.02 -23.10
C LYS A 9 8.57 -6.82 -22.46
N PHE A 10 8.53 -6.86 -21.14
CA PHE A 10 7.42 -7.48 -20.41
C PHE A 10 6.17 -6.60 -20.50
N GLU A 11 5.01 -7.23 -20.72
CA GLU A 11 3.71 -6.59 -20.55
C GLU A 11 3.41 -6.40 -19.06
N THR A 12 2.85 -5.25 -18.70
CA THR A 12 2.48 -4.89 -17.32
C THR A 12 0.96 -4.91 -17.18
N GLY A 13 0.43 -5.22 -15.99
CA GLY A 13 -1.02 -5.20 -15.73
C GLY A 13 -1.54 -6.37 -14.87
N GLU A 14 -0.69 -7.36 -14.63
CA GLU A 14 -1.04 -8.65 -14.00
C GLU A 14 -1.23 -8.60 -12.48
N ALA A 15 -1.43 -7.41 -11.89
CA ALA A 15 -1.56 -7.26 -10.43
C ALA A 15 -2.73 -8.07 -9.85
N LEU A 16 -3.85 -8.18 -10.57
CA LEU A 16 -5.00 -8.98 -10.12
C LEU A 16 -4.71 -10.49 -10.15
N ASN A 17 -3.93 -10.94 -11.13
CA ASN A 17 -3.51 -12.33 -11.21
C ASN A 17 -2.51 -12.66 -10.08
N TYR A 18 -1.59 -11.73 -9.79
CA TYR A 18 -0.71 -11.85 -8.62
C TYR A 18 -1.46 -11.84 -7.29
N LEU A 19 -2.49 -11.00 -7.14
CA LEU A 19 -3.35 -10.99 -5.96
C LEU A 19 -4.12 -12.32 -5.82
N THR A 20 -4.57 -12.89 -6.94
CA THR A 20 -5.23 -14.20 -6.95
C THR A 20 -4.27 -15.30 -6.52
N PHE A 21 -3.03 -15.32 -7.04
CA PHE A 21 -1.98 -16.23 -6.58
C PHE A 21 -1.75 -16.14 -5.05
N ILE A 22 -1.68 -14.92 -4.51
CA ILE A 22 -1.53 -14.74 -3.06
C ILE A 22 -2.71 -15.32 -2.28
N GLU A 23 -3.94 -15.07 -2.74
CA GLU A 23 -5.16 -15.57 -2.10
C GLU A 23 -5.32 -17.09 -2.20
N SER A 24 -5.08 -17.68 -3.37
CA SER A 24 -5.39 -19.10 -3.63
C SER A 24 -4.26 -20.06 -3.30
N GLU A 25 -3.01 -19.58 -3.27
CA GLU A 25 -1.84 -20.44 -3.08
C GLU A 25 -1.05 -20.05 -1.83
N VAL A 26 -0.61 -18.79 -1.75
CA VAL A 26 0.30 -18.37 -0.67
C VAL A 26 -0.38 -18.40 0.70
N ILE A 27 -1.54 -17.76 0.83
CA ILE A 27 -2.26 -17.70 2.11
C ILE A 27 -2.66 -19.11 2.60
N PRO A 28 -3.29 -19.98 1.79
CA PRO A 28 -3.63 -21.33 2.21
C PRO A 28 -2.41 -22.16 2.60
N PHE A 29 -1.30 -22.03 1.85
CA PHE A 29 -0.06 -22.71 2.20
C PHE A 29 0.44 -22.29 3.58
N VAL A 30 0.52 -20.97 3.84
CA VAL A 30 1.00 -20.44 5.13
C VAL A 30 0.08 -20.86 6.29
N GLU A 31 -1.24 -20.75 6.12
CA GLU A 31 -2.20 -21.08 7.19
C GLU A 31 -2.33 -22.57 7.46
N THR A 32 -1.99 -23.42 6.49
CA THR A 32 -1.94 -24.88 6.69
C THR A 32 -0.67 -25.32 7.40
N HIS A 33 0.47 -24.67 7.12
CA HIS A 33 1.79 -25.13 7.60
C HIS A 33 2.30 -24.40 8.84
N TYR A 34 1.74 -23.23 9.17
CA TYR A 34 2.15 -22.43 10.31
C TYR A 34 0.95 -21.98 11.13
N ARG A 35 1.18 -21.66 12.41
CA ARG A 35 0.16 -21.10 13.32
C ARG A 35 -0.10 -19.62 13.02
N ALA A 36 -0.50 -19.31 11.78
CA ALA A 36 -1.00 -18.01 11.40
C ALA A 36 -2.46 -17.87 11.86
N THR A 37 -2.83 -16.69 12.35
CA THR A 37 -4.23 -16.43 12.74
C THR A 37 -5.01 -16.01 11.50
N PRO A 38 -6.04 -16.77 11.07
CA PRO A 38 -6.81 -16.41 9.88
C PRO A 38 -7.39 -15.00 10.00
N ASN A 39 -7.41 -14.29 8.88
CA ASN A 39 -7.94 -12.92 8.76
C ASN A 39 -7.21 -11.83 9.55
N HIS A 40 -6.13 -12.16 10.28
CA HIS A 40 -5.23 -11.19 10.90
C HIS A 40 -3.97 -11.00 10.04
N ARG A 41 -4.17 -10.59 8.79
CA ARG A 41 -3.12 -10.49 7.78
C ARG A 41 -2.73 -9.04 7.54
N THR A 42 -1.45 -8.80 7.32
CA THR A 42 -0.91 -7.47 7.00
C THR A 42 -0.16 -7.50 5.69
N LEU A 43 -0.52 -6.61 4.78
CA LEU A 43 0.21 -6.38 3.55
C LEU A 43 1.10 -5.15 3.68
N ALA A 44 2.42 -5.36 3.57
CA ALA A 44 3.40 -4.28 3.55
C ALA A 44 4.03 -4.17 2.16
N GLY A 45 4.13 -2.95 1.63
CA GLY A 45 4.70 -2.73 0.30
C GLY A 45 5.28 -1.33 0.13
N GLN A 46 6.31 -1.22 -0.71
CA GLN A 46 6.93 0.05 -1.09
C GLN A 46 6.77 0.30 -2.59
N SER A 47 6.61 1.58 -2.98
CA SER A 47 6.56 2.00 -4.39
C SER A 47 5.44 1.28 -5.15
N LEU A 48 5.76 0.51 -6.20
CA LEU A 48 4.79 -0.33 -6.91
C LEU A 48 4.17 -1.41 -6.02
N GLY A 49 4.89 -1.91 -5.01
CA GLY A 49 4.33 -2.79 -3.99
C GLY A 49 3.31 -2.08 -3.10
N GLY A 50 3.53 -0.78 -2.83
CA GLY A 50 2.54 0.08 -2.15
C GLY A 50 1.30 0.30 -3.01
N SER A 51 1.49 0.54 -4.31
CA SER A 51 0.40 0.63 -5.30
C SER A 51 -0.39 -0.68 -5.39
N PHE A 52 0.29 -1.82 -5.39
CA PHE A 52 -0.34 -3.14 -5.31
C PHE A 52 -1.17 -3.29 -4.01
N GLY A 53 -0.67 -2.78 -2.88
CA GLY A 53 -1.42 -2.77 -1.63
C GLY A 53 -2.72 -1.97 -1.69
N VAL A 54 -2.71 -0.80 -2.34
CA VAL A 54 -3.93 -0.02 -2.60
C VAL A 54 -4.88 -0.78 -3.53
N LEU A 55 -4.36 -1.44 -4.57
CA LEU A 55 -5.16 -2.27 -5.47
C LEU A 55 -5.81 -3.44 -4.71
N ALA A 56 -5.05 -4.16 -3.87
CA ALA A 56 -5.56 -5.26 -3.07
C ALA A 56 -6.66 -4.80 -2.11
N LEU A 57 -6.45 -3.68 -1.42
CA LEU A 57 -7.45 -3.04 -0.53
C LEU A 57 -8.77 -2.79 -1.24
N LEU A 58 -8.74 -2.24 -2.45
CA LEU A 58 -9.95 -1.80 -3.16
C LEU A 58 -10.60 -2.89 -4.01
N THR A 59 -9.93 -4.02 -4.22
CA THR A 59 -10.45 -5.12 -5.05
C THR A 59 -10.84 -6.35 -4.24
N LYS A 60 -10.11 -6.65 -3.16
CA LYS A 60 -10.40 -7.73 -2.21
C LYS A 60 -10.23 -7.21 -0.77
N PRO A 61 -11.10 -6.29 -0.29
CA PRO A 61 -10.96 -5.64 1.01
C PRO A 61 -10.99 -6.59 2.22
N GLN A 62 -11.47 -7.82 2.04
CA GLN A 62 -11.52 -8.83 3.11
C GLN A 62 -10.23 -9.65 3.25
N LEU A 63 -9.30 -9.53 2.30
CA LEU A 63 -8.14 -10.42 2.23
C LEU A 63 -7.08 -10.08 3.30
N PHE A 64 -6.85 -8.78 3.52
CA PHE A 64 -5.94 -8.27 4.53
C PHE A 64 -6.69 -7.32 5.48
N GLU A 65 -6.37 -7.42 6.77
CA GLU A 65 -6.93 -6.54 7.79
C GLU A 65 -6.14 -5.23 7.87
N ASN A 66 -4.82 -5.32 7.69
CA ASN A 66 -3.93 -4.17 7.86
C ASN A 66 -3.01 -3.97 6.65
N TYR A 67 -2.60 -2.72 6.46
CA TYR A 67 -1.77 -2.29 5.35
C TYR A 67 -0.68 -1.33 5.84
N ILE A 68 0.57 -1.56 5.42
CA ILE A 68 1.66 -0.62 5.61
C ILE A 68 2.23 -0.25 4.23
N LEU A 69 1.88 0.94 3.74
CA LEU A 69 2.09 1.35 2.36
C LEU A 69 3.09 2.50 2.32
N ALA A 70 4.34 2.18 1.96
CA ALA A 70 5.42 3.15 1.83
C ALA A 70 5.51 3.67 0.40
N SER A 71 5.54 4.99 0.25
CA SER A 71 5.70 5.73 -1.00
C SER A 71 4.89 5.13 -2.16
N PRO A 72 3.58 4.85 -1.99
CA PRO A 72 2.82 4.20 -3.04
C PRO A 72 2.88 5.04 -4.32
N SER A 73 3.19 4.41 -5.45
CA SER A 73 3.23 5.06 -6.75
C SER A 73 1.81 5.32 -7.26
N LEU A 74 1.13 6.29 -6.66
CA LEU A 74 -0.27 6.64 -6.96
C LEU A 74 -0.43 7.37 -8.30
N TRP A 75 0.67 7.75 -8.95
CA TRP A 75 0.70 8.38 -10.27
C TRP A 75 0.58 7.37 -11.42
N ILE A 76 0.79 6.07 -11.19
CA ILE A 76 0.83 5.08 -12.28
C ILE A 76 -0.46 5.07 -13.10
N HIS A 77 -0.31 4.78 -14.40
CA HIS A 77 -1.41 4.68 -15.37
C HIS A 77 -2.44 5.81 -15.21
N ASP A 78 -1.97 7.06 -15.31
CA ASP A 78 -2.79 8.26 -15.19
C ASP A 78 -3.67 8.29 -13.93
N ARG A 79 -3.05 7.95 -12.79
CA ARG A 79 -3.72 7.89 -11.48
C ARG A 79 -4.85 6.86 -11.40
N TYR A 80 -4.68 5.71 -12.06
CA TYR A 80 -5.65 4.61 -12.07
C TYR A 80 -6.19 4.25 -10.67
N LEU A 81 -5.35 4.27 -9.63
CA LEU A 81 -5.75 3.95 -8.25
C LEU A 81 -6.78 4.93 -7.66
N PHE A 82 -6.79 6.19 -8.09
CA PHE A 82 -7.83 7.14 -7.70
C PHE A 82 -9.18 6.83 -8.36
N GLU A 83 -9.17 6.38 -9.61
CA GLU A 83 -10.38 5.94 -10.29
C GLU A 83 -10.90 4.63 -9.69
N LEU A 84 -10.01 3.70 -9.34
CA LEU A 84 -10.38 2.48 -8.62
C LEU A 84 -11.02 2.80 -7.25
N GLU A 85 -10.46 3.75 -6.49
CA GLU A 85 -11.06 4.23 -5.23
C GLU A 85 -12.47 4.78 -5.46
N LYS A 86 -12.65 5.60 -6.49
CA LYS A 86 -13.95 6.18 -6.83
C LYS A 86 -14.97 5.10 -7.19
N GLN A 87 -14.57 4.09 -7.95
CA GLN A 87 -15.45 2.96 -8.30
C GLN A 87 -15.80 2.11 -7.09
N PHE A 88 -14.84 1.87 -6.19
CA PHE A 88 -15.09 1.19 -4.93
C PHE A 88 -16.13 1.96 -4.09
N ALA A 89 -15.91 3.27 -3.90
CA ALA A 89 -16.80 4.12 -3.12
C ALA A 89 -18.21 4.26 -3.70
N ALA A 90 -18.37 4.11 -5.02
CA ALA A 90 -19.69 4.12 -5.66
C ALA A 90 -20.53 2.86 -5.34
N LYS A 91 -19.87 1.76 -4.90
CA LYS A 91 -20.51 0.46 -4.66
C LYS A 91 -20.51 0.04 -3.20
N ASN A 92 -19.74 0.71 -2.35
CA ASN A 92 -19.52 0.34 -0.96
C ASN A 92 -19.73 1.54 -0.05
N THR A 93 -20.42 1.32 1.07
CA THR A 93 -20.66 2.35 2.10
C THR A 93 -19.66 2.29 3.25
N ASP A 94 -18.82 1.27 3.30
CA ASP A 94 -17.80 1.08 4.34
C ASP A 94 -16.56 0.37 3.78
N LEU A 95 -15.44 0.50 4.50
CA LEU A 95 -14.18 -0.18 4.20
C LEU A 95 -13.50 -0.58 5.51
N LYS A 96 -13.53 -1.88 5.85
CA LYS A 96 -12.88 -2.39 7.05
C LYS A 96 -11.39 -2.61 6.80
N ALA A 97 -10.54 -1.69 7.26
CA ALA A 97 -9.09 -1.83 7.18
C ALA A 97 -8.37 -0.88 8.13
N LYS A 98 -7.13 -1.23 8.50
CA LYS A 98 -6.17 -0.30 9.13
C LYS A 98 -5.03 -0.02 8.17
N ILE A 99 -4.76 1.25 7.87
CA ILE A 99 -3.76 1.62 6.87
C ILE A 99 -2.78 2.62 7.46
N TYR A 100 -1.49 2.29 7.36
CA TYR A 100 -0.39 3.19 7.61
C TYR A 100 0.24 3.61 6.27
N PHE A 101 0.08 4.88 5.89
CA PHE A 101 0.80 5.48 4.77
C PHE A 101 2.09 6.15 5.23
N ALA A 102 3.16 5.99 4.47
CA ALA A 102 4.42 6.68 4.73
C ALA A 102 5.01 7.18 3.42
N THR A 103 5.36 8.46 3.31
CA THR A 103 6.11 8.98 2.14
C THR A 103 7.27 9.83 2.64
N GLY A 104 8.43 9.76 1.99
CA GLY A 104 9.57 10.59 2.34
C GLY A 104 9.36 12.04 1.94
N ALA A 105 9.69 12.99 2.81
CA ALA A 105 9.54 14.42 2.54
C ALA A 105 10.36 14.89 1.33
N MET A 106 11.43 14.15 0.99
CA MET A 106 12.28 14.46 -0.17
C MET A 106 11.73 13.89 -1.49
N GLU A 107 10.60 13.20 -1.49
CA GLU A 107 10.00 12.61 -2.70
C GLU A 107 9.14 13.61 -3.50
N THR A 108 9.70 14.80 -3.76
CA THR A 108 9.04 15.90 -4.48
C THR A 108 9.86 16.35 -5.70
N PRO A 109 9.25 16.99 -6.71
CA PRO A 109 9.98 17.52 -7.86
C PRO A 109 11.08 18.51 -7.50
N ALA A 110 10.88 19.31 -6.46
CA ALA A 110 11.88 20.24 -5.94
C ALA A 110 13.17 19.53 -5.47
N ASN A 111 13.06 18.25 -5.09
CA ASN A 111 14.15 17.41 -4.62
C ASN A 111 14.57 16.33 -5.65
N GLY A 112 14.14 16.47 -6.91
CA GLY A 112 14.57 15.59 -8.01
C GLY A 112 13.67 14.38 -8.27
N SER A 113 12.57 14.19 -7.53
CA SER A 113 11.59 13.15 -7.86
C SER A 113 10.82 13.51 -9.13
N LYS A 114 10.59 12.53 -10.02
CA LYS A 114 9.78 12.76 -11.24
C LYS A 114 8.33 13.15 -10.92
N ASN A 115 7.79 12.65 -9.82
CA ASN A 115 6.41 12.87 -9.40
C ASN A 115 6.36 13.47 -7.99
N ASP A 116 5.31 14.23 -7.71
CA ASP A 116 5.02 14.73 -6.36
C ASP A 116 4.36 13.64 -5.51
N MET A 117 5.20 12.81 -4.89
CA MET A 117 4.72 11.67 -4.10
C MET A 117 4.04 12.13 -2.80
N VAL A 118 4.56 13.20 -2.18
CA VAL A 118 3.98 13.82 -0.98
C VAL A 118 2.57 14.33 -1.30
N GLY A 119 2.42 15.13 -2.37
CA GLY A 119 1.12 15.63 -2.80
C GLY A 119 0.15 14.52 -3.16
N LEU A 120 0.62 13.46 -3.82
CA LEU A 120 -0.21 12.30 -4.18
C LEU A 120 -0.71 11.53 -2.95
N GLN A 121 0.16 11.25 -1.96
CA GLN A 121 -0.25 10.61 -0.72
C GLN A 121 -1.30 11.46 0.00
N ASN A 122 -1.02 12.76 0.19
CA ASN A 122 -1.93 13.68 0.86
C ASN A 122 -3.31 13.72 0.17
N ALA A 123 -3.34 13.80 -1.16
CA ALA A 123 -4.58 13.81 -1.94
C ALA A 123 -5.37 12.49 -1.79
N PHE A 124 -4.69 11.34 -1.83
CA PHE A 124 -5.34 10.04 -1.71
C PHE A 124 -5.85 9.77 -0.29
N VAL A 125 -5.07 10.10 0.73
CA VAL A 125 -5.48 10.00 2.13
C VAL A 125 -6.66 10.94 2.43
N ALA A 126 -6.63 12.18 1.94
CA ALA A 126 -7.75 13.10 2.05
C ALA A 126 -9.02 12.54 1.37
N LYS A 127 -8.86 11.88 0.21
CA LYS A 127 -9.96 11.21 -0.48
C LYS A 127 -10.57 10.10 0.39
N LEU A 128 -9.77 9.19 0.94
CA LEU A 128 -10.25 8.12 1.82
C LEU A 128 -10.97 8.69 3.05
N ARG A 129 -10.38 9.70 3.72
CA ARG A 129 -10.99 10.36 4.88
C ARG A 129 -12.34 11.01 4.54
N SER A 130 -12.47 11.61 3.36
CA SER A 130 -13.73 12.23 2.91
C SER A 130 -14.90 11.25 2.73
N ARG A 131 -14.63 9.94 2.67
CA ARG A 131 -15.67 8.91 2.55
C ARG A 131 -16.38 8.61 3.86
N ASN A 132 -15.77 8.95 5.00
CA ASN A 132 -16.32 8.69 6.34
C ASN A 132 -16.69 7.20 6.57
N TYR A 133 -15.86 6.28 6.06
CA TYR A 133 -16.01 4.86 6.33
C TYR A 133 -15.81 4.59 7.83
N MET A 134 -16.82 4.01 8.47
CA MET A 134 -16.84 3.81 9.92
C MET A 134 -15.81 2.77 10.39
N SER A 135 -15.49 1.81 9.53
CA SER A 135 -14.56 0.72 9.84
C SER A 135 -13.13 0.96 9.32
N LEU A 136 -12.85 2.15 8.77
CA LEU A 136 -11.54 2.49 8.22
C LEU A 136 -10.72 3.31 9.21
N GLU A 137 -9.54 2.82 9.56
CA GLU A 137 -8.54 3.58 10.31
C GLU A 137 -7.37 3.95 9.38
N VAL A 138 -7.10 5.25 9.21
CA VAL A 138 -5.98 5.73 8.38
C VAL A 138 -5.03 6.59 9.22
N LYS A 139 -3.78 6.13 9.30
CA LYS A 139 -2.64 6.91 9.76
C LYS A 139 -1.71 7.19 8.58
N ASP A 140 -1.18 8.40 8.49
CA ASP A 140 -0.25 8.80 7.45
C ASP A 140 0.91 9.59 8.04
N ASP A 141 2.08 9.46 7.42
CA ASP A 141 3.32 10.07 7.83
C ASP A 141 4.09 10.61 6.62
N ILE A 142 4.56 11.84 6.73
CA ILE A 142 5.54 12.44 5.81
C ILE A 142 6.87 12.47 6.56
N ILE A 143 7.77 11.58 6.17
CA ILE A 143 8.99 11.30 6.93
C ILE A 143 10.05 12.33 6.56
N GLU A 144 10.32 13.23 7.50
CA GLU A 144 11.34 14.26 7.36
C GLU A 144 12.72 13.66 7.02
N GLY A 145 13.40 14.28 6.05
CA GLY A 145 14.71 13.85 5.57
C GLY A 145 14.76 12.53 4.79
N ALA A 146 13.64 11.81 4.66
CA ALA A 146 13.61 10.55 3.92
C ALA A 146 13.42 10.75 2.41
N TYR A 147 14.13 9.94 1.64
CA TYR A 147 14.00 9.70 0.21
C TYR A 147 13.29 8.37 -0.05
N HIS A 148 12.90 8.13 -1.31
CA HIS A 148 12.14 6.96 -1.75
C HIS A 148 12.70 5.61 -1.24
N GLU A 149 14.03 5.50 -1.21
CA GLU A 149 14.78 4.30 -0.80
C GLU A 149 14.79 4.10 0.72
N THR A 150 14.72 5.21 1.48
CA THR A 150 14.79 5.20 2.94
C THR A 150 13.42 5.16 3.61
N THR A 151 12.35 5.46 2.88
CA THR A 151 10.98 5.49 3.41
C THR A 151 10.53 4.13 3.92
N PHE A 152 10.84 3.03 3.23
CA PHE A 152 10.33 1.71 3.61
C PHE A 152 10.74 1.25 5.01
N PRO A 153 12.03 1.19 5.40
CA PRO A 153 12.39 0.71 6.73
C PRO A 153 11.80 1.57 7.85
N ILE A 154 11.73 2.89 7.67
CA ILE A 154 11.16 3.82 8.67
C ILE A 154 9.64 3.67 8.75
N GLY A 155 8.97 3.71 7.59
CA GLY A 155 7.52 3.57 7.49
C GLY A 155 7.02 2.20 7.96
N PHE A 156 7.73 1.13 7.60
CA PHE A 156 7.44 -0.23 8.07
C PHE A 156 7.54 -0.31 9.59
N THR A 157 8.62 0.20 10.19
CA THR A 157 8.83 0.17 11.64
C THR A 157 7.73 0.94 12.37
N LYS A 158 7.45 2.19 11.96
CA LYS A 158 6.41 3.01 12.59
C LYS A 158 5.01 2.42 12.41
N GLY A 159 4.71 1.87 11.21
CA GLY A 159 3.45 1.20 10.91
C GLY A 159 3.25 -0.06 11.76
N ALA A 160 4.28 -0.91 11.87
CA ALA A 160 4.24 -2.10 12.70
C ALA A 160 4.06 -1.76 14.19
N LEU A 161 4.75 -0.72 14.69
CA LEU A 161 4.54 -0.23 16.06
C LEU A 161 3.13 0.33 16.28
N TRP A 162 2.53 0.96 15.28
CA TRP A 162 1.15 1.43 15.41
C TRP A 162 0.13 0.29 15.40
N LEU A 163 0.34 -0.73 14.56
CA LEU A 163 -0.58 -1.87 14.44
C LEU A 163 -0.45 -2.87 15.60
N TYR A 164 0.78 -3.10 16.08
CA TYR A 164 1.11 -4.21 16.99
C TYR A 164 1.86 -3.77 18.26
N GLY A 165 2.25 -2.50 18.35
CA GLY A 165 2.95 -2.00 19.53
C GLY A 165 2.06 -2.10 20.76
N VAL A 166 2.62 -2.63 21.84
CA VAL A 166 1.96 -2.66 23.13
C VAL A 166 1.88 -1.22 23.62
N SER A 167 0.68 -0.69 23.83
CA SER A 167 0.53 0.55 24.58
C SER A 167 1.10 0.27 25.97
N SER A 168 2.20 0.91 26.36
CA SER A 168 2.60 0.89 27.77
C SER A 168 1.39 1.33 28.59
N PRO A 169 1.05 0.64 29.70
CA PRO A 169 0.05 1.18 30.62
C PRO A 169 0.47 2.60 30.95
N LYS A 170 -0.44 3.57 30.78
CA LYS A 170 -0.20 4.94 31.25
C LYS A 170 0.20 4.81 32.73
N GLN A 171 1.44 5.20 33.05
CA GLN A 171 1.86 5.42 34.43
C GLN A 171 1.08 6.60 35.01
#